data_AF-A0A0Q7NVR3-F1
#
_entry.id   AF-A0A0Q7NVR3-F1
#
_cell.length_a   1.000
_cell.length_b   1.000
_cell.length_c   1.000
_cell.angle_alpha   90.00
_cell.angle_beta   90.00
_cell.angle_gamma   90.00
#
_symmetry.space_group_name_H-M   'P 1'
#
loop_
_entity.id
_entity.type
_entity.pdbx_description
1 polymer ?
#
loop_
_entity_poly.entity_id
_entity_poly.type
_entity_poly.pdbx_seq_one_letter_code
_entity_poly.pdbx_strand_id
1 'polypeptide(L)'
;MSASRELTEISLRPAVCDAVEQAAASSDATGVRALRVFLHAGLSTYWPLVKAAPARRIAAYEAALQTLRLRWAPTGDTIGDPTAVAMFREMDDEAADFLGLCARLSGTQWLEPVDSVAGYLVSVFHGAVLRWLADGNDETILVVIDDLVGCLTLKAVES
;
A
#
# COMPACT_ATOMS: atom_id res chain seq x y z
N MET A 1 -29.44 -1.06 -14.07
CA MET A 1 -28.85 -0.04 -13.18
C MET A 1 -28.10 -0.81 -12.11
N SER A 2 -26.77 -0.88 -12.23
CA SER A 2 -25.95 -1.87 -11.52
C SER A 2 -25.55 -1.35 -10.15
N ALA A 3 -25.78 -2.15 -9.11
CA ALA A 3 -25.42 -1.92 -7.70
C ALA A 3 -23.93 -1.60 -7.47
N SER A 4 -23.11 -1.66 -8.52
CA SER A 4 -21.70 -1.28 -8.60
C SER A 4 -21.41 0.21 -8.37
N ARG A 5 -22.43 1.07 -8.22
CA ARG A 5 -22.28 2.54 -8.07
C ARG A 5 -22.79 3.10 -6.73
N GLU A 6 -23.39 2.27 -5.86
CA GLU A 6 -24.14 2.73 -4.67
C GLU A 6 -23.45 2.53 -3.32
N LEU A 7 -22.24 1.97 -3.30
CA LEU A 7 -21.36 2.05 -2.14
C LEU A 7 -20.05 2.65 -2.59
N THR A 8 -20.08 3.97 -2.79
CA THR A 8 -18.90 4.83 -2.89
C THR A 8 -17.81 4.30 -1.97
N GLU A 9 -16.75 3.80 -2.59
CA GLU A 9 -15.38 4.15 -2.25
C GLU A 9 -15.31 4.98 -0.96
N ILE A 10 -15.17 4.33 0.20
CA ILE A 10 -14.16 4.85 1.13
C ILE A 10 -12.86 4.56 0.39
N SER A 11 -12.54 5.41 -0.58
CA SER A 11 -11.26 5.34 -1.25
C SER A 11 -10.26 5.52 -0.11
N LEU A 12 -9.47 4.48 0.11
CA LEU A 12 -8.48 4.47 1.19
C LEU A 12 -7.47 5.61 0.98
N ARG A 13 -7.32 6.00 -0.29
CA ARG A 13 -6.46 7.06 -0.79
C ARG A 13 -6.75 8.44 -0.16
N PRO A 14 -7.95 9.04 -0.22
CA PRO A 14 -8.28 10.27 0.50
C PRO A 14 -7.88 10.28 1.97
N ALA A 15 -8.25 9.26 2.75
CA ALA A 15 -7.94 9.22 4.18
C ALA A 15 -6.43 9.19 4.45
N VAL A 16 -5.67 8.43 3.64
CA VAL A 16 -4.22 8.36 3.74
C VAL A 16 -3.57 9.69 3.33
N CYS A 17 -4.03 10.31 2.24
CA CYS A 17 -3.54 11.61 1.79
C CYS A 17 -3.82 12.71 2.82
N ASP A 18 -5.04 12.77 3.36
CA ASP A 18 -5.44 13.74 4.38
C ASP A 18 -4.57 13.59 5.65
N ALA A 19 -4.28 12.35 6.07
CA ALA A 19 -3.40 12.10 7.22
C ALA A 19 -1.97 12.58 6.98
N VAL A 20 -1.44 12.37 5.77
CA VAL A 20 -0.12 12.87 5.38
C VAL A 20 -0.08 14.40 5.36
N GLU A 21 -1.10 15.03 4.77
CA GLU A 21 -1.20 16.49 4.69
C GLU A 21 -1.37 17.13 6.07
N GLN A 22 -2.18 16.53 6.94
CA GLN A 22 -2.30 16.95 8.34
C GLN A 22 -0.98 16.80 9.09
N ALA A 23 -0.27 15.67 8.91
CA ALA A 23 1.05 15.48 9.50
C ALA A 23 2.04 16.55 9.01
N ALA A 24 2.03 16.88 7.72
CA ALA A 24 2.87 17.93 7.15
C ALA A 24 2.51 19.32 7.69
N ALA A 25 1.22 19.66 7.78
CA ALA A 25 0.78 20.94 8.33
C ALA A 25 1.10 21.12 9.82
N SER A 26 1.23 20.02 10.56
CA SER A 26 1.51 20.01 12.01
C SER A 26 3.00 19.87 12.37
N SER A 27 3.88 19.70 11.38
CA SER A 27 5.29 19.35 11.57
C SER A 27 6.22 20.46 11.10
N ASP A 28 7.14 20.90 11.96
CA ASP A 28 8.27 21.77 11.59
C ASP A 28 9.47 20.98 11.01
N ALA A 29 9.35 19.64 10.90
CA ALA A 29 10.39 18.81 10.32
C ALA A 29 10.40 18.90 8.79
N THR A 30 11.61 18.84 8.22
CA THR A 30 11.86 18.66 6.78
C THR A 30 12.79 17.47 6.56
N GLY A 31 13.06 17.15 5.29
CA GLY A 31 14.00 16.10 4.90
C GLY A 31 13.55 14.70 5.31
N VAL A 32 14.53 13.83 5.53
CA VAL A 32 14.29 12.40 5.81
C VAL A 32 13.51 12.20 7.12
N ARG A 33 13.63 13.13 8.08
CA ARG A 33 12.86 13.09 9.32
C ARG A 33 11.37 13.31 9.09
N ALA A 34 11.01 14.29 8.25
CA ALA A 34 9.63 14.54 7.88
C ALA A 34 9.04 13.39 7.06
N LEU A 35 9.83 12.85 6.11
CA LEU A 35 9.44 11.71 5.31
C LEU A 35 9.00 10.53 6.19
N ARG A 36 9.79 10.19 7.22
CA ARG A 36 9.46 9.12 8.16
C ARG A 36 8.11 9.34 8.86
N VAL A 37 7.83 10.58 9.29
CA VAL A 37 6.57 10.95 9.95
C VAL A 37 5.40 10.78 8.98
N PHE A 38 5.54 11.22 7.74
CA PHE A 38 4.47 11.15 6.73
C PHE A 38 4.18 9.72 6.31
N LEU A 39 5.21 8.90 6.08
CA LEU A 39 5.07 7.47 5.80
C LEU A 39 4.32 6.76 6.92
N HIS A 40 4.72 7.01 8.18
CA HIS A 40 4.05 6.44 9.35
C HIS A 40 2.59 6.91 9.44
N ALA A 41 2.31 8.21 9.30
CA ALA A 41 0.95 8.74 9.34
C ALA A 41 0.02 8.07 8.32
N GLY A 42 0.48 7.93 7.07
CA GLY A 42 -0.27 7.25 6.03
C GLY A 42 -0.53 5.78 6.32
N LEU A 43 0.50 5.00 6.66
CA LEU A 43 0.37 3.55 6.90
C LEU A 43 -0.45 3.24 8.16
N SER A 44 -0.25 4.00 9.25
CA SER A 44 -1.05 3.86 10.47
C SER A 44 -2.52 4.25 10.27
N THR A 45 -2.82 5.12 9.29
CA THR A 45 -4.21 5.46 8.91
C THR A 45 -4.81 4.39 8.01
N TYR A 46 -4.02 3.83 7.11
CA TYR A 46 -4.45 2.76 6.20
C TYR A 46 -4.82 1.47 6.94
N TRP A 47 -4.03 1.09 7.95
CA TRP A 47 -4.19 -0.21 8.62
C TRP A 47 -5.57 -0.44 9.25
N PRO A 48 -6.14 0.48 10.08
CA PRO A 48 -7.49 0.32 10.61
C PRO A 48 -8.57 0.13 9.54
N LEU A 49 -8.42 0.74 8.37
CA LEU A 49 -9.37 0.62 7.26
C LEU A 49 -9.30 -0.77 6.61
N VAL A 50 -8.10 -1.34 6.49
CA VAL A 50 -7.89 -2.74 6.07
C VAL A 50 -8.52 -3.69 7.09
N LYS A 51 -8.22 -3.47 8.37
CA LYS A 51 -8.67 -4.28 9.50
C LYS A 51 -10.20 -4.30 9.64
N ALA A 52 -10.87 -3.18 9.35
CA ALA A 52 -12.33 -3.08 9.40
C ALA A 52 -13.06 -3.91 8.32
N ALA A 53 -12.31 -4.53 7.39
CA ALA A 53 -12.88 -5.16 6.20
C ALA A 53 -12.26 -6.53 5.84
N PRO A 54 -12.10 -7.48 6.78
CA PRO A 54 -11.37 -8.71 6.53
C PRO A 54 -12.01 -9.56 5.42
N ALA A 55 -13.35 -9.64 5.38
CA ALA A 55 -14.07 -10.36 4.33
C ALA A 55 -13.80 -9.83 2.92
N ARG A 56 -13.66 -8.50 2.77
CA ARG A 56 -13.29 -7.90 1.47
C ARG A 56 -11.86 -8.26 1.07
N ARG A 57 -10.94 -8.33 2.04
CA ARG A 57 -9.55 -8.72 1.78
C ARG A 57 -9.46 -10.19 1.37
N ILE A 58 -10.16 -11.08 2.05
CA ILE A 58 -10.24 -12.50 1.67
C ILE A 58 -10.77 -12.64 0.23
N ALA A 59 -11.86 -11.97 -0.11
CA ALA A 59 -12.42 -12.02 -1.47
C ALA A 59 -11.42 -11.54 -2.54
N ALA A 60 -10.64 -10.49 -2.26
CA ALA A 60 -9.58 -10.03 -3.16
C ALA A 60 -8.44 -11.06 -3.31
N TYR A 61 -7.99 -11.69 -2.22
CA TYR A 61 -7.00 -12.77 -2.27
C TYR A 61 -7.51 -13.98 -3.06
N GLU A 62 -8.77 -14.37 -2.86
CA GLU A 62 -9.39 -15.47 -3.60
C GLU A 62 -9.45 -15.15 -5.10
N ALA A 63 -9.88 -13.95 -5.48
CA ALA A 63 -9.91 -13.52 -6.88
C ALA A 63 -8.50 -13.58 -7.51
N ALA A 64 -7.49 -13.05 -6.82
CA ALA A 64 -6.10 -13.10 -7.28
C ALA A 64 -5.61 -14.56 -7.43
N LEU A 65 -5.91 -15.43 -6.46
CA LEU A 65 -5.51 -16.83 -6.50
C LEU A 65 -6.20 -17.60 -7.64
N GLN A 66 -7.48 -17.33 -7.92
CA GLN A 66 -8.17 -17.97 -9.04
C GLN A 66 -7.54 -17.59 -10.37
N THR A 67 -7.22 -16.30 -10.56
CA THR A 67 -6.47 -15.87 -11.74
C THR A 67 -5.10 -16.57 -11.83
N LEU A 68 -4.35 -16.65 -10.73
CA LEU A 68 -3.04 -17.32 -10.73
C LEU A 68 -3.16 -18.81 -11.07
N ARG A 69 -4.21 -19.49 -10.59
CA ARG A 69 -4.48 -20.90 -10.91
C ARG A 69 -4.74 -21.10 -12.41
N LEU A 70 -5.51 -20.21 -13.03
CA LEU A 70 -5.75 -20.26 -14.48
C LEU A 70 -4.45 -20.06 -15.26
N ARG A 71 -3.62 -19.10 -14.85
CA ARG A 71 -2.33 -18.81 -15.50
C ARG A 71 -1.36 -19.99 -15.45
N TRP A 72 -1.25 -20.66 -14.31
CA TRP A 72 -0.28 -21.75 -14.10
C TRP A 72 -0.87 -23.14 -14.36
N ALA A 73 -2.06 -23.23 -14.96
CA ALA A 73 -2.65 -24.51 -15.33
C ALA A 73 -1.79 -25.23 -16.40
N PRO A 74 -1.69 -26.58 -16.38
CA PRO A 74 -0.79 -27.35 -17.26
C PRO A 74 -0.97 -27.14 -18.77
N THR A 75 -2.11 -26.56 -19.18
CA THR A 75 -2.47 -26.27 -20.59
C THR A 75 -2.45 -24.78 -20.94
N GLY A 76 -2.08 -23.90 -20.00
CA GLY A 76 -2.15 -22.45 -20.18
C GLY A 76 -0.92 -21.86 -20.87
N ASP A 77 -1.15 -21.07 -21.93
CA ASP A 77 -0.13 -20.18 -22.48
C ASP A 77 0.42 -19.28 -21.38
N THR A 78 1.74 -19.17 -21.30
CA THR A 78 2.51 -18.54 -20.20
C THR A 78 2.31 -17.02 -20.08
N ILE A 79 1.41 -16.44 -20.88
CA ILE A 79 1.10 -15.02 -20.92
C ILE A 79 0.14 -14.74 -19.77
N GLY A 80 0.59 -13.97 -18.78
CA GLY A 80 -0.16 -13.73 -17.56
C GLY A 80 -1.56 -13.18 -17.84
N ASP A 81 -2.56 -13.69 -17.13
CA ASP A 81 -3.91 -13.14 -17.14
C ASP A 81 -3.83 -11.62 -16.85
N PRO A 82 -4.29 -10.77 -17.77
CA PRO A 82 -4.29 -9.32 -17.63
C PRO A 82 -4.94 -8.82 -16.33
N THR A 83 -5.85 -9.61 -15.74
CA THR A 83 -6.69 -9.22 -14.60
C THR A 83 -5.94 -9.20 -13.27
N ALA A 84 -5.15 -10.23 -12.92
CA ALA A 84 -4.35 -10.18 -11.68
C ALA A 84 -3.21 -9.17 -11.80
N VAL A 85 -2.69 -8.98 -13.02
CA VAL A 85 -1.71 -7.94 -13.30
C VAL A 85 -2.33 -6.56 -13.10
N ALA A 86 -3.59 -6.35 -13.50
CA ALA A 86 -4.30 -5.10 -13.28
C ALA A 86 -4.49 -4.78 -11.79
N MET A 87 -4.86 -5.77 -10.96
CA MET A 87 -5.03 -5.55 -9.52
C MET A 87 -3.74 -5.06 -8.83
N PHE A 88 -2.61 -5.73 -9.08
CA PHE A 88 -1.34 -5.30 -8.48
C PHE A 88 -0.83 -3.98 -9.07
N ARG A 89 -1.08 -3.71 -10.36
CA ARG A 89 -0.79 -2.40 -10.95
C ARG A 89 -1.57 -1.27 -10.29
N GLU A 90 -2.87 -1.45 -10.04
CA GLU A 90 -3.69 -0.45 -9.33
C GLU A 90 -3.16 -0.18 -7.92
N MET A 91 -2.73 -1.23 -7.20
CA MET A 91 -2.10 -1.10 -5.89
C MET A 91 -0.74 -0.38 -5.98
N ASP A 92 0.07 -0.70 -6.98
CA ASP A 92 1.38 -0.08 -7.20
C ASP A 92 1.22 1.41 -7.56
N ASP A 93 0.25 1.77 -8.41
CA ASP A 93 -0.06 3.16 -8.77
C ASP A 93 -0.53 3.96 -7.54
N GLU A 94 -1.41 3.38 -6.70
CA GLU A 94 -1.82 3.98 -5.43
C GLU A 94 -0.65 4.21 -4.47
N ALA A 95 0.23 3.22 -4.35
CA ALA A 95 1.41 3.31 -3.51
C ALA A 95 2.41 4.34 -4.05
N ALA A 96 2.60 4.42 -5.37
CA ALA A 96 3.48 5.40 -6.00
C ALA A 96 2.99 6.83 -5.77
N ASP A 97 1.68 7.09 -5.90
CA ASP A 97 1.07 8.39 -5.62
C ASP A 97 1.27 8.80 -4.15
N PHE A 98 1.05 7.87 -3.22
CA PHE A 98 1.29 8.08 -1.78
C PHE A 98 2.76 8.39 -1.47
N LEU A 99 3.69 7.62 -2.03
CA LEU A 99 5.14 7.82 -1.85
C LEU A 99 5.59 9.14 -2.47
N GLY A 100 5.04 9.52 -3.63
CA GLY A 100 5.29 10.80 -4.28
C GLY A 100 4.79 11.98 -3.45
N LEU A 101 3.60 11.88 -2.85
CA LEU A 101 3.07 12.89 -1.93
C LEU A 101 3.99 13.07 -0.72
N CYS A 102 4.38 11.97 -0.06
CA CYS A 102 5.28 12.00 1.08
C CYS A 102 6.60 12.70 0.73
N ALA A 103 7.26 12.27 -0.35
CA ALA A 103 8.55 12.82 -0.77
C ALA A 103 8.47 14.32 -1.12
N ARG A 104 7.40 14.73 -1.82
CA ARG A 104 7.17 16.13 -2.17
C ARG A 104 7.00 17.01 -0.93
N LEU A 105 6.20 16.58 0.04
CA LEU A 105 5.95 17.37 1.25
C LEU A 105 7.16 17.41 2.18
N SER A 106 7.98 16.35 2.21
CA SER A 106 9.20 16.31 3.03
C SER A 106 10.39 17.01 2.39
N GLY A 107 10.34 17.34 1.10
CA GLY A 107 11.50 17.87 0.37
C GLY A 107 12.59 16.82 0.15
N THR A 108 12.21 15.55 -0.04
CA THR A 108 13.14 14.44 -0.29
C THR A 108 12.98 13.88 -1.69
N GLN A 109 13.97 13.11 -2.14
CA GLN A 109 13.93 12.34 -3.38
C GLN A 109 14.19 10.87 -3.10
N TRP A 110 13.50 9.99 -3.83
CA TRP A 110 13.76 8.56 -3.80
C TRP A 110 15.06 8.26 -4.56
N LEU A 111 15.91 7.40 -3.99
CA LEU A 111 17.15 6.92 -4.61
C LEU A 111 16.90 5.94 -5.76
N GLU A 112 15.75 5.28 -5.72
CA GLU A 112 15.27 4.33 -6.72
C GLU A 112 14.04 4.91 -7.42
N PRO A 113 13.67 4.42 -8.63
CA PRO A 113 12.40 4.77 -9.25
C PRO A 113 11.24 4.53 -8.29
N VAL A 114 10.32 5.49 -8.15
CA VAL A 114 9.22 5.42 -7.17
C VAL A 114 8.36 4.17 -7.35
N ASP A 115 8.16 3.70 -8.59
CA ASP A 115 7.44 2.47 -8.91
C ASP A 115 8.11 1.23 -8.28
N SER A 116 9.44 1.21 -8.19
CA SER A 116 10.18 0.12 -7.53
C SER A 116 10.00 0.15 -6.02
N VAL A 117 9.94 1.35 -5.44
CA VAL A 117 9.66 1.56 -4.01
C VAL A 117 8.22 1.18 -3.68
N ALA A 118 7.27 1.53 -4.56
CA ALA A 118 5.86 1.18 -4.47
C ALA A 118 5.64 -0.34 -4.50
N GLY A 119 6.24 -1.04 -5.48
CA GLY A 119 6.16 -2.49 -5.57
C GLY A 119 6.72 -3.20 -4.33
N TYR A 120 7.78 -2.66 -3.71
CA TYR A 120 8.30 -3.17 -2.43
C TYR A 120 7.29 -2.97 -1.30
N LEU A 121 6.75 -1.76 -1.14
CA LEU A 121 5.71 -1.44 -0.15
C LEU A 121 4.50 -2.37 -0.29
N VAL A 122 3.95 -2.49 -1.50
CA VAL A 122 2.80 -3.35 -1.81
C VAL A 122 3.11 -4.79 -1.47
N SER A 123 4.26 -5.33 -1.89
CA SER A 123 4.64 -6.72 -1.64
C SER A 123 4.73 -7.05 -0.15
N VAL A 124 5.42 -6.21 0.63
CA VAL A 124 5.58 -6.40 2.07
C VAL A 124 4.23 -6.30 2.79
N PHE A 125 3.47 -5.24 2.49
CA PHE A 125 2.21 -4.99 3.19
C PHE A 125 1.14 -6.03 2.83
N HIS A 126 1.06 -6.45 1.56
CA HIS A 126 0.15 -7.52 1.13
C HIS A 126 0.48 -8.83 1.84
N GLY A 127 1.75 -9.24 1.89
CA GLY A 127 2.16 -10.42 2.65
C GLY A 127 1.81 -10.33 4.15
N ALA A 128 2.00 -9.17 4.76
CA ALA A 128 1.65 -8.92 6.16
C ALA A 128 0.15 -9.05 6.43
N VAL A 129 -0.70 -8.49 5.56
CA VAL A 129 -2.16 -8.61 5.66
C VAL A 129 -2.60 -10.05 5.49
N LEU A 130 -2.03 -10.80 4.56
CA LEU A 130 -2.34 -12.22 4.39
C LEU A 130 -2.01 -13.03 5.65
N ARG A 131 -0.86 -12.76 6.28
CA ARG A 131 -0.48 -13.38 7.55
C ARG A 131 -1.45 -13.00 8.67
N TRP A 132 -1.77 -11.72 8.80
CA TRP A 132 -2.72 -11.24 9.79
C TRP A 132 -4.11 -11.88 9.62
N LEU A 133 -4.57 -12.09 8.39
CA LEU A 133 -5.83 -12.83 8.16
C LEU A 133 -5.78 -14.27 8.68
N ALA A 134 -4.59 -14.87 8.77
CA ALA A 134 -4.40 -16.23 9.25
C ALA A 134 -4.26 -16.32 10.78
N ASP A 135 -3.58 -15.37 11.42
CA ASP A 135 -3.26 -15.43 12.86
C ASP A 135 -3.96 -14.36 13.73
N GLY A 136 -4.56 -13.34 13.12
CA GLY A 136 -5.23 -12.22 13.79
C GLY A 136 -4.31 -11.33 14.62
N ASN A 137 -2.99 -11.42 14.43
CA ASN A 137 -2.01 -10.78 15.31
C ASN A 137 -1.76 -9.30 14.91
N ASP A 138 -2.48 -8.39 15.56
CA ASP A 138 -2.36 -6.95 15.34
C ASP A 138 -0.96 -6.39 15.69
N GLU A 139 -0.29 -6.94 16.71
CA GLU A 139 1.03 -6.47 17.13
C GLU A 139 2.06 -6.71 16.04
N THR A 140 1.99 -7.87 15.38
CA THR A 140 2.92 -8.25 14.32
C THR A 140 2.82 -7.29 13.12
N ILE A 141 1.62 -6.93 12.69
CA ILE A 141 1.46 -6.02 11.55
C ILE A 141 1.85 -4.58 11.87
N LEU A 142 1.67 -4.13 13.11
CA LEU A 142 2.18 -2.82 13.55
C LEU A 142 3.71 -2.77 13.52
N VAL A 143 4.39 -3.84 13.98
CA VAL A 143 5.85 -3.96 13.86
C VAL A 143 6.29 -3.94 12.39
N VAL A 144 5.58 -4.66 11.51
CA VAL A 144 5.88 -4.64 10.07
C VAL A 144 5.71 -3.24 9.48
N ILE A 145 4.70 -2.47 9.89
CA ILE A 145 4.52 -1.08 9.46
C ILE A 145 5.71 -0.23 9.88
N ASP A 146 6.13 -0.32 11.15
CA ASP A 146 7.27 0.44 11.67
C ASP A 146 8.58 0.10 10.96
N ASP A 147 8.84 -1.19 10.74
CA ASP A 147 10.00 -1.67 9.99
C ASP A 147 9.96 -1.19 8.54
N LEU A 148 8.80 -1.27 7.90
CA LEU A 148 8.61 -0.82 6.52
C LEU A 148 8.83 0.68 6.38
N VAL A 149 8.32 1.50 7.29
CA VAL A 149 8.62 2.93 7.36
C VAL A 149 10.13 3.16 7.46
N GLY A 150 10.82 2.42 8.33
CA GLY A 150 12.27 2.48 8.47
C GLY A 150 13.00 2.15 7.17
N CYS A 151 12.66 1.02 6.54
CA CYS A 151 13.26 0.58 5.27
C CYS A 151 13.02 1.56 4.13
N LEU A 152 11.80 2.09 4.00
CA LEU A 152 11.47 3.09 2.99
C LEU A 152 12.24 4.39 3.21
N THR A 153 12.35 4.85 4.45
CA THR A 153 13.09 6.07 4.81
C THR A 153 14.56 5.99 4.37
N LEU A 154 15.19 4.81 4.45
CA LEU A 154 16.57 4.58 3.99
C LEU A 154 16.75 4.65 2.47
N LYS A 155 15.65 4.59 1.70
CA LYS A 155 15.65 4.70 0.22
C LYS A 155 15.49 6.13 -0.26
N ALA A 156 15.58 7.13 0.61
CA ALA A 156 15.42 8.54 0.26
C ALA A 156 16.55 9.41 0.78
N VAL A 157 16.77 10.54 0.10
CA VAL A 157 17.74 11.57 0.47
C VAL A 157 17.08 12.95 0.42
N GLU A 158 17.68 13.93 1.10
CA GLU A 158 17.24 15.32 1.02
C GLU A 158 17.52 15.90 -0.37
N SER A 159 16.61 16.76 -0.86
CA SER A 159 16.73 17.41 -2.18
C SER A 159 17.69 18.59 -2.17
#